data_AF-A0A7C7HHM5-F1
#
_entry.id   AF-A0A7C7HHM5-F1
#
_cell.length_a   1.000
_cell.length_b   1.000
_cell.length_c   1.000
_cell.angle_alpha   90.00
_cell.angle_beta   90.00
_cell.angle_gamma   90.00
#
_symmetry.space_group_name_H-M   'P 1'
#
loop_
_entity.id
_entity.type
_entity.pdbx_description
1 polymer ?
#
loop_
_entity_poly.entity_id
_entity_poly.type
_entity_poly.pdbx_seq_one_letter_code
_entity_poly.pdbx_strand_id
1 'polypeptide(L)' 'MDEHGLLLGKLAYIIISVGTVFWLISILFLGGGWRPQLLAAGVLIIGIFVAYISEAVGKEADDGEMPE' A
#
# COMPACT_ATOMS: atom_id res chain seq x y z
N MET A 1 -10.13 8.78 -13.07
CA MET A 1 -8.87 8.32 -12.42
C MET A 1 -7.71 8.52 -13.39
N ASP A 2 -6.84 9.46 -13.04
CA ASP A 2 -5.65 9.86 -13.78
C ASP A 2 -4.57 8.74 -13.78
N GLU A 3 -3.64 8.80 -14.75
CA GLU A 3 -2.59 7.79 -14.91
C GLU A 3 -1.70 7.68 -13.65
N HIS A 4 -1.48 8.79 -12.93
CA HIS A 4 -0.66 8.81 -11.72
C HIS A 4 -1.36 8.11 -10.55
N GLY A 5 -2.65 8.35 -10.34
CA GLY A 5 -3.47 7.58 -9.39
C GLY A 5 -3.42 6.07 -9.67
N LEU A 6 -3.49 5.65 -10.93
CA LEU A 6 -3.39 4.23 -11.30
C LEU A 6 -2.03 3.61 -10.99
N LEU A 7 -0.94 4.35 -11.25
CA LEU A 7 0.42 3.89 -10.96
C LEU A 7 0.65 3.78 -9.45
N LEU A 8 0.16 4.74 -8.66
CA LEU A 8 0.25 4.72 -7.20
C LEU A 8 -0.55 3.55 -6.61
N GLY A 9 -1.75 3.28 -7.10
CA GLY A 9 -2.56 2.15 -6.66
C GLY A 9 -1.90 0.80 -6.95
N LYS A 10 -1.31 0.64 -8.14
CA LYS A 10 -0.51 -0.55 -8.49
C LYS A 10 0.72 -0.70 -7.60
N LEU A 11 1.43 0.40 -7.33
CA LEU A 11 2.60 0.39 -6.46
C LEU A 11 2.22 -0.02 -5.03
N ALA A 12 1.15 0.55 -4.49
CA ALA A 12 0.62 0.18 -3.18
C ALA A 12 0.29 -1.31 -3.09
N TYR A 13 -0.40 -1.85 -4.10
CA TYR A 13 -0.74 -3.27 -4.17
C TYR A 13 0.52 -4.16 -4.14
N ILE A 14 1.56 -3.79 -4.88
CA ILE A 14 2.83 -4.53 -4.89
C ILE A 14 3.50 -4.48 -3.50
N ILE A 15 3.59 -3.30 -2.89
CA ILE A 15 4.22 -3.13 -1.58
C ILE A 15 3.49 -3.95 -0.51
N ILE A 16 2.15 -3.89 -0.48
CA ILE A 16 1.32 -4.64 0.47
C ILE A 16 1.48 -6.15 0.24
N SER A 17 1.49 -6.60 -1.01
CA SER A 17 1.65 -8.02 -1.34
C SER A 17 3.01 -8.54 -0.88
N VAL A 18 4.10 -7.81 -1.18
CA VAL A 18 5.45 -8.17 -0.75
C VAL A 18 5.58 -8.13 0.77
N GLY A 19 5.04 -7.09 1.42
CA GLY A 19 5.01 -6.96 2.88
C GLY A 19 4.27 -8.12 3.55
N THR A 20 3.14 -8.55 2.98
CA THR A 20 2.34 -9.68 3.47
C THR A 20 3.10 -11.00 3.35
N VAL A 21 3.76 -11.24 2.21
CA VAL A 21 4.58 -12.44 2.01
C VAL A 21 5.76 -12.46 2.99
N PHE A 22 6.45 -11.34 3.16
CA PHE A 22 7.53 -11.21 4.14
C PHE A 22 7.03 -11.44 5.57
N TRP A 23 5.87 -10.88 5.92
CA TRP A 23 5.22 -11.10 7.21
C TRP A 23 4.92 -12.59 7.47
N LEU A 24 4.34 -13.29 6.48
CA LEU A 24 4.07 -14.72 6.58
C LEU A 24 5.34 -15.54 6.75
N ILE A 25 6.40 -15.24 5.99
CA ILE A 25 7.71 -15.91 6.15
C ILE A 25 8.26 -15.67 7.55
N SER A 26 8.13 -14.45 8.07
CA SER A 26 8.56 -14.10 9.42
C SER A 26 7.85 -14.92 10.51
N ILE A 27 6.54 -15.17 10.35
CA ILE A 27 5.79 -16.03 11.28
C ILE A 27 6.24 -17.48 11.16
N LEU A 28 6.29 -18.01 9.93
CA LEU A 28 6.46 -19.44 9.68
C LEU A 28 7.89 -19.93 9.89
N PHE A 29 8.90 -19.10 9.58
CA PHE A 29 10.30 -19.51 9.55
C PHE A 29 11.20 -18.79 10.55
N LEU A 30 10.82 -17.57 11.00
CA LEU A 30 11.61 -16.78 11.95
C LEU A 30 11.03 -16.82 13.38
N GLY A 31 10.06 -17.70 13.63
CA GLY A 31 9.47 -17.94 14.95
C GLY A 31 8.58 -16.80 15.45
N GLY A 32 8.16 -15.87 14.58
CA GLY A 32 7.24 -14.79 14.95
C GLY A 32 7.79 -13.76 15.94
N GLY A 33 9.12 -13.64 16.06
CA GLY A 33 9.76 -12.67 16.96
C GLY A 33 9.41 -11.21 16.62
N TRP A 34 9.38 -10.33 17.63
CA TRP A 34 8.91 -8.95 17.47
C TRP A 34 9.71 -8.11 16.46
N ARG A 35 11.00 -8.39 16.25
CA ARG A 35 11.87 -7.63 15.33
C ARG A 35 11.46 -7.75 13.86
N PRO A 36 11.40 -8.95 13.26
CA PRO A 36 10.96 -9.09 11.87
C PRO A 36 9.47 -8.73 11.69
N GLN A 37 8.66 -8.85 12.75
CA GLN A 37 7.27 -8.37 12.76
C GLN A 37 7.16 -6.85 12.64
N LEU A 38 7.98 -6.09 13.38
CA LEU A 38 8.04 -4.63 13.24
C LEU A 38 8.48 -4.19 11.84
N LEU A 39 9.47 -4.87 11.26
CA LEU A 39 9.90 -4.58 9.89
C LEU A 39 8.78 -4.85 8.88
N ALA A 40 8.08 -5.98 9.01
CA ALA A 40 6.94 -6.31 8.17
C ALA A 40 5.81 -5.28 8.30
N ALA A 41 5.48 -4.90 9.54
CA ALA A 41 4.50 -3.86 9.81
C ALA A 41 4.90 -2.52 9.18
N GLY A 42 6.17 -2.12 9.26
CA GLY A 42 6.68 -0.92 8.61
C GLY A 42 6.46 -0.92 7.10
N VAL A 43 6.77 -2.02 6.42
CA VAL A 43 6.54 -2.16 4.97
C VAL A 43 5.04 -2.08 4.64
N LEU A 44 4.20 -2.76 5.41
CA LEU A 44 2.74 -2.75 5.22
C LEU A 44 2.14 -1.36 5.43
N ILE A 45 2.60 -0.62 6.44
CA ILE A 45 2.16 0.76 6.71
C ILE A 45 2.48 1.66 5.52
N ILE A 46 3.68 1.56 4.95
CA ILE A 46 4.04 2.31 3.74
C ILE A 46 3.09 1.98 2.60
N GLY A 47 2.81 0.69 2.36
CA GLY A 47 1.89 0.26 1.32
C GLY A 47 0.47 0.81 1.49
N ILE A 48 -0.07 0.76 2.72
CA ILE A 48 -1.39 1.30 3.06
C ILE A 48 -1.42 2.82 2.86
N PHE A 49 -0.37 3.52 3.25
CA PHE A 49 -0.29 4.96 3.08
C PHE A 49 -0.27 5.36 1.60
N VAL A 50 0.48 4.64 0.76
CA VAL A 50 0.48 4.85 -0.70
C VAL A 50 -0.91 4.56 -1.29
N ALA A 51 -1.62 3.53 -0.81
CA ALA A 51 -2.99 3.25 -1.23
C ALA A 51 -3.94 4.41 -0.88
N TYR A 52 -3.83 4.96 0.33
CA TYR A 52 -4.64 6.09 0.78
C TYR A 52 -4.40 7.35 -0.07
N ILE A 53 -3.14 7.66 -0.38
CA ILE A 53 -2.79 8.78 -1.27
C ILE A 53 -3.32 8.53 -2.68
N SER A 54 -3.19 7.31 -3.20
CA SER A 54 -3.73 6.96 -4.52
C SER A 54 -5.23 7.20 -4.62
N GLU A 55 -5.98 6.87 -3.55
CA GLU A 55 -7.42 7.08 -3.50
C GLU A 55 -7.78 8.56 -3.38
N ALA A 56 -7.03 9.33 -2.59
CA ALA A 56 -7.22 10.77 -2.46
C ALA A 56 -6.96 11.51 -3.78
N VAL A 57 -5.86 11.19 -4.46
CA VAL A 57 -5.54 11.75 -5.79
C VAL A 57 -6.60 11.36 -6.82
N GLY A 58 -7.06 10.11 -6.78
CA GLY A 58 -8.11 9.64 -7.68
C GLY A 58 -9.46 10.34 -7.49
N LYS A 59 -9.81 10.74 -6.25
CA LYS A 59 -11.02 11.53 -5.94
C LYS A 59 -10.89 12.99 -6.36
N GLU A 60 -9.75 13.63 -6.07
CA GLU A 60 -9.53 15.03 -6.50
C GLU A 60 -9.54 15.21 -8.03
N ALA A 61 -9.15 14.17 -8.78
CA ALA A 61 -9.24 14.17 -10.24
C ALA A 61 -10.67 13.96 -10.78
N ASP A 62 -11.57 13.35 -10.00
CA ASP A 62 -12.97 13.07 -10.36
C ASP A 62 -13.86 14.30 -10.04
N ASP A 63 -13.61 14.96 -8.91
CA ASP A 63 -14.34 16.15 -8.45
C ASP A 63 -14.03 17.42 -9.28
N GLY A 64 -13.01 17.38 -10.14
CA GLY A 64 -12.66 18.43 -11.11
C GLY A 64 -13.52 18.43 -12.38
N GLU A 65 -14.30 17.37 -12.64
CA GLU A 65 -15.31 17.30 -13.69
C GLU A 65 -16.67 17.76 -13.12
N MET A 66 -16.80 19.05 -12.81
CA MET A 66 -18.13 19.66 -12.63
C MET A 66 -18.71 19.96 -14.03
N PRO A 67 -19.76 19.27 -14.50
CA PRO A 67 -20.46 19.67 -15.72
C PRO A 67 -21.19 20.99 -15.49
N GLU A 68 -21.17 21.80 -16.55
CA GLU A 68 -21.71 23.16 -16.70
C GLU A 68 -23.17 23.32 -16.24
#